data_AF-A0A929CI78-F1
#
_entry.id   AF-A0A929CI78-F1
#
_cell.length_a   1.000
_cell.length_b   1.000
_cell.length_c   1.000
_cell.angle_alpha   90.00
_cell.angle_beta   90.00
_cell.angle_gamma   90.00
#
_symmetry.space_group_name_H-M   'P 1'
#
loop_
_entity.id
_entity.type
_entity.pdbx_description
1 polymer ?
#
loop_
_entity_poly.entity_id
_entity_poly.type
_entity_poly.pdbx_seq_one_letter_code
_entity_poly.pdbx_strand_id
1 'polypeptide(L)'
;MEFEFKIDQKQIDQLSKKLFKVVADIDEKKIRNEILNKPAALVRDVAKSNIFNNHKPVKRYSKGMSKKGKGKGKVVATYYPGNLKRSIKVLRFRMATRTLTIGPKYTRNSHGDFNNSKRVDGWYAHLVEFGAGGRTGRSFGFMRRAWLSTKTRVEKMIINNLKNKVQELWTKH
;
A
#
# COMPACT_ATOMS: atom_id res chain seq x y z
N MET A 1 6.07 38.62 -44.53
CA MET A 1 7.15 37.67 -44.20
C MET A 1 6.44 36.38 -43.81
N GLU A 2 6.23 35.49 -44.77
CA GLU A 2 5.55 34.21 -44.53
C GLU A 2 6.60 33.20 -44.07
N PHE A 3 6.38 32.62 -42.88
CA PHE A 3 7.21 31.52 -42.39
C PHE A 3 6.60 30.21 -42.85
N GLU A 4 7.23 29.54 -43.82
CA GLU A 4 6.85 28.20 -44.25
C GLU A 4 7.43 27.16 -43.27
N PHE A 5 6.57 26.56 -42.43
CA PHE A 5 6.96 25.45 -41.56
C PHE A 5 6.89 24.14 -42.34
N LYS A 6 8.03 23.64 -42.82
CA LYS A 6 8.13 22.28 -43.38
C LYS A 6 8.41 21.27 -42.26
N ILE A 7 7.46 20.37 -42.04
CA ILE A 7 7.62 19.21 -41.15
C ILE A 7 8.28 18.09 -41.97
N ASP A 8 9.50 17.71 -41.61
CA ASP A 8 10.24 16.62 -42.27
C ASP A 8 9.86 15.26 -41.65
N GLN A 9 9.66 14.24 -42.49
CA GLN A 9 9.44 12.86 -42.06
C GLN A 9 10.55 12.36 -41.14
N LYS A 10 11.80 12.79 -41.36
CA LYS A 10 12.92 12.43 -40.46
C LYS A 10 12.73 12.98 -39.05
N GLN A 11 12.16 14.19 -38.91
CA GLN A 11 11.87 14.78 -37.60
C GLN A 11 10.76 14.01 -36.88
N ILE A 12 9.74 13.57 -37.63
CA ILE A 12 8.65 12.72 -37.11
C ILE A 12 9.23 11.38 -36.60
N ASP A 13 10.13 10.76 -37.37
CA ASP A 13 10.73 9.47 -36.98
C ASP A 13 11.61 9.60 -35.74
N GLN A 14 12.38 10.68 -35.62
CA GLN A 14 13.19 10.98 -34.44
C GLN A 14 12.31 11.21 -33.21
N LEU A 15 11.26 12.00 -33.34
CA LEU A 15 10.29 12.27 -32.27
C LEU A 15 9.62 10.97 -31.81
N SER A 16 9.22 10.11 -32.74
CA SER A 16 8.61 8.82 -32.46
C SER A 16 9.56 7.91 -31.68
N LYS A 17 10.83 7.79 -32.13
CA LYS A 17 11.85 7.02 -31.41
C LYS A 17 12.07 7.53 -29.99
N LYS A 18 12.12 8.86 -29.81
CA LYS A 18 12.25 9.49 -28.50
C LYS A 18 11.06 9.18 -27.59
N LEU A 19 9.84 9.29 -28.11
CA LEU A 19 8.63 8.95 -27.38
C LEU A 19 8.63 7.48 -26.92
N PHE A 20 8.98 6.54 -27.80
CA PHE A 20 9.06 5.12 -27.45
C PHE A 20 10.08 4.84 -26.34
N LYS A 21 11.25 5.50 -26.36
CA LYS A 21 12.23 5.38 -25.27
C LYS A 21 11.69 5.89 -23.95
N VAL A 22 11.03 7.05 -23.93
CA VAL A 22 10.40 7.60 -22.71
C VAL A 22 9.36 6.64 -22.15
N VAL A 23 8.50 6.07 -23.00
CA VAL A 23 7.47 5.10 -22.58
C VAL A 23 8.12 3.83 -22.01
N ALA A 24 9.17 3.31 -22.65
CA ALA A 24 9.90 2.14 -22.17
C ALA A 24 10.52 2.38 -20.78
N ASP A 25 11.15 3.53 -20.58
CA ASP A 25 11.75 3.92 -19.29
C ASP A 25 10.68 4.07 -18.20
N ILE A 26 9.50 4.63 -18.52
CA ILE A 26 8.38 4.73 -17.55
C ILE A 26 7.92 3.35 -17.07
N ASP A 27 7.94 2.34 -17.94
CA ASP A 27 7.58 0.97 -17.56
C ASP A 27 8.72 0.25 -16.82
N GLU A 28 9.85 0.92 -16.56
CA GLU A 28 10.88 0.39 -15.67
C GLU A 28 10.36 0.31 -14.23
N LYS A 29 10.61 -0.83 -13.57
CA LYS A 29 10.16 -1.10 -12.20
C LYS A 29 10.61 -0.01 -11.21
N LYS A 30 11.83 0.53 -11.37
CA LYS A 30 12.35 1.58 -10.49
C LYS A 30 11.51 2.84 -10.60
N ILE A 31 11.27 3.30 -11.83
CA ILE A 31 10.49 4.50 -12.13
C ILE A 31 9.03 4.37 -11.67
N ARG A 32 8.37 3.24 -11.96
CA ARG A 32 7.01 2.98 -11.45
C ARG A 32 6.93 3.08 -9.93
N ASN A 33 7.93 2.56 -9.21
CA ASN A 33 7.96 2.65 -7.76
C ASN A 33 8.13 4.10 -7.28
N GLU A 34 8.99 4.89 -7.91
CA GLU A 34 9.16 6.32 -7.59
C GLU A 34 7.83 7.08 -7.72
N ILE A 35 7.07 6.81 -8.78
CA ILE A 35 5.76 7.41 -9.04
C ILE A 35 4.74 7.01 -7.96
N LEU A 36 4.68 5.72 -7.60
CA LEU A 36 3.61 5.16 -6.76
C LEU A 36 3.89 5.16 -5.25
N ASN A 37 5.14 5.21 -4.80
CA ASN A 37 5.49 5.03 -3.38
C ASN A 37 4.90 6.14 -2.48
N LYS A 38 5.01 7.41 -2.88
CA LYS A 38 4.48 8.53 -2.09
C LYS A 38 2.95 8.50 -1.98
N PRO A 39 2.18 8.34 -3.08
CA PRO A 39 0.74 8.15 -2.99
C PRO A 39 0.33 6.93 -2.15
N ALA A 40 1.03 5.79 -2.30
CA ALA A 40 0.72 4.60 -1.50
C ALA A 40 1.01 4.80 0.00
N ALA A 41 2.06 5.56 0.35
CA ALA A 41 2.35 5.91 1.73
C ALA A 41 1.23 6.77 2.36
N LEU A 42 0.68 7.72 1.61
CA LEU A 42 -0.45 8.54 2.08
C LEU A 42 -1.65 7.67 2.47
N VAL A 43 -2.09 6.76 1.58
CA VAL A 43 -3.24 5.88 1.86
C VAL A 43 -2.95 4.98 3.06
N ARG A 44 -1.73 4.44 3.16
CA ARG A 44 -1.29 3.63 4.31
C ARG A 44 -1.40 4.43 5.62
N ASP A 45 -0.96 5.67 5.63
CA ASP A 45 -0.91 6.48 6.84
C ASP A 45 -2.32 6.89 7.30
N VAL A 46 -3.22 7.20 6.34
CA VAL A 46 -4.64 7.41 6.64
C VAL A 46 -5.34 6.12 7.10
N ALA A 47 -4.99 4.97 6.53
CA ALA A 47 -5.51 3.69 7.03
C ALA A 47 -5.09 3.42 8.48
N LYS A 48 -3.84 3.78 8.84
CA LYS A 48 -3.35 3.70 10.22
C LYS A 48 -4.00 4.70 11.15
N SER A 49 -4.33 5.91 10.70
CA SER A 49 -5.03 6.90 11.53
C SER A 49 -6.46 6.48 11.84
N ASN A 50 -7.10 5.71 10.95
CA ASN A 50 -8.44 5.15 11.18
C ASN A 50 -8.50 4.07 12.28
N ILE A 51 -7.35 3.58 12.74
CA ILE A 51 -7.26 2.57 13.79
C ILE A 51 -7.14 3.24 15.16
N PHE A 52 -8.03 2.86 16.07
CA PHE A 52 -7.92 3.25 17.48
C PHE A 52 -6.90 2.37 18.20
N ASN A 53 -6.08 2.99 19.04
CA ASN A 53 -5.18 2.23 19.90
C ASN A 53 -6.00 1.72 21.09
N ASN A 54 -6.00 0.40 21.29
CA ASN A 54 -6.42 -0.16 22.56
C ASN A 54 -5.34 0.16 23.61
N HIS A 55 -5.72 0.38 24.87
CA HIS A 55 -4.78 0.62 25.97
C HIS A 55 -4.31 -0.69 26.61
N LYS A 56 -5.06 -1.79 26.41
CA LYS A 56 -4.77 -3.10 27.01
C LYS A 56 -4.21 -4.08 25.99
N PRO A 57 -3.28 -4.96 26.39
CA PRO A 57 -2.85 -6.07 25.55
C PRO A 57 -4.01 -7.01 25.18
N VAL A 58 -4.03 -7.50 23.95
CA VAL A 58 -5.01 -8.44 23.40
C VAL A 58 -4.36 -9.81 23.27
N LYS A 59 -4.98 -10.85 23.82
CA LYS A 59 -4.47 -12.23 23.78
C LYS A 59 -5.19 -13.04 22.70
N ARG A 60 -4.44 -13.81 21.90
CA ARG A 60 -4.94 -14.86 21.02
C ARG A 60 -4.72 -16.21 21.67
N TYR A 61 -5.76 -17.03 21.69
CA TYR A 61 -5.76 -18.35 22.30
C TYR A 61 -5.66 -19.44 21.22
N SER A 62 -5.07 -20.59 21.55
CA SER A 62 -5.08 -21.76 20.68
C SER A 62 -6.52 -22.21 20.42
N LYS A 63 -6.83 -22.54 19.16
CA LYS A 63 -8.01 -23.36 18.87
C LYS A 63 -7.67 -24.79 19.34
N GLY A 64 -8.16 -25.19 20.50
CA GLY A 64 -8.11 -26.60 20.90
C GLY A 64 -9.03 -27.44 20.00
N MET A 65 -8.82 -28.76 19.93
CA MET A 65 -9.70 -29.68 19.19
C MET A 65 -11.15 -29.66 19.70
N SER A 66 -11.37 -29.26 20.95
CA SER A 66 -12.71 -29.07 21.53
C SER A 66 -13.09 -27.59 21.51
N LYS A 67 -14.37 -27.27 21.27
CA LYS A 67 -14.99 -25.94 21.45
C LYS A 67 -14.87 -25.46 22.92
N LYS A 68 -13.66 -25.15 23.39
CA LYS A 68 -13.47 -24.51 24.69
C LYS A 68 -14.01 -23.08 24.60
N GLY A 69 -14.74 -22.65 25.64
CA GLY A 69 -15.29 -21.30 25.73
C GLY A 69 -14.23 -20.20 25.55
N LYS A 70 -14.66 -19.02 25.09
CA LYS A 70 -13.79 -17.86 24.87
C LYS A 70 -12.90 -17.61 26.10
N GLY A 71 -11.58 -17.55 25.90
CA GLY A 71 -10.60 -17.26 26.95
C GLY A 71 -10.08 -18.45 27.76
N LYS A 72 -10.59 -19.68 27.55
CA LYS A 72 -10.15 -20.89 28.27
C LYS A 72 -9.07 -21.72 27.52
N GLY A 73 -8.53 -21.19 26.43
CA GLY A 73 -7.46 -21.83 25.65
C GLY A 73 -6.07 -21.49 26.17
N LYS A 74 -5.02 -22.17 25.66
CA LYS A 74 -3.63 -21.77 25.91
C LYS A 74 -3.38 -20.45 25.18
N VAL A 75 -2.82 -19.45 25.86
CA VAL A 75 -2.41 -18.20 25.19
C VAL A 75 -1.30 -18.53 24.20
N VAL A 76 -1.52 -18.21 22.94
CA VAL A 76 -0.59 -18.48 21.84
C VAL A 76 0.13 -17.21 21.40
N ALA A 77 -0.54 -16.06 21.51
CA ALA A 77 0.08 -14.78 21.23
C ALA A 77 -0.49 -13.68 22.13
N THR A 78 0.35 -12.71 22.48
CA THR A 78 -0.06 -11.49 23.18
C THR A 78 0.32 -10.29 22.33
N TYR A 79 -0.67 -9.44 22.04
CA TYR A 79 -0.52 -8.27 21.21
C TYR A 79 -0.67 -6.98 22.00
N TYR A 80 0.17 -6.01 21.73
CA TYR A 80 0.22 -4.75 22.47
C TYR A 80 -0.41 -3.61 21.66
N PRO A 81 -0.76 -2.49 22.32
CA PRO A 81 -1.22 -1.27 21.67
C PRO A 81 -0.37 -0.91 20.44
N GLY A 82 -1.01 -0.57 19.33
CA GLY A 82 -0.34 -0.19 18.07
C GLY A 82 0.11 -1.35 17.16
N ASN A 83 0.05 -2.61 17.58
CA ASN A 83 0.43 -3.75 16.72
C ASN A 83 -0.38 -3.84 15.43
N LEU A 84 -1.69 -3.54 15.47
CA LEU A 84 -2.53 -3.48 14.28
C LEU A 84 -2.11 -2.36 13.30
N LYS A 85 -1.68 -1.20 13.81
CA LYS A 85 -1.12 -0.14 12.94
C LYS A 85 0.19 -0.60 12.31
N ARG A 86 1.05 -1.28 13.07
CA ARG A 86 2.31 -1.85 12.57
C ARG A 86 2.10 -2.94 11.53
N SER A 87 0.97 -3.63 11.54
CA SER A 87 0.67 -4.64 10.54
C SER A 87 0.29 -4.07 9.17
N ILE A 88 -0.10 -2.80 9.04
CA ILE A 88 -0.43 -2.22 7.73
C ILE A 88 0.84 -1.75 7.01
N LYS A 89 1.08 -2.28 5.80
CA LYS A 89 2.23 -1.94 4.95
C LYS A 89 1.80 -1.81 3.48
N VAL A 90 2.60 -1.05 2.72
CA VAL A 90 2.63 -1.15 1.26
C VAL A 90 3.31 -2.48 0.89
N LEU A 91 2.54 -3.39 0.31
CA LEU A 91 2.94 -4.70 -0.16
C LEU A 91 3.38 -4.61 -1.63
N ARG A 92 4.40 -5.38 -1.96
CA ARG A 92 4.93 -5.54 -3.32
C ARG A 92 4.88 -7.01 -3.66
N PHE A 93 4.03 -7.37 -4.61
CA PHE A 93 3.94 -8.75 -5.08
C PHE A 93 4.75 -8.90 -6.36
N ARG A 94 5.44 -10.05 -6.50
CA ARG A 94 6.29 -10.33 -7.66
C ARG A 94 5.50 -10.25 -8.97
N MET A 95 4.24 -10.69 -8.96
CA MET A 95 3.36 -10.73 -10.14
C MET A 95 2.57 -9.43 -10.36
N ALA A 96 2.48 -8.55 -9.37
CA ALA A 96 1.77 -7.28 -9.47
C ALA A 96 2.77 -6.15 -9.78
N THR A 97 3.24 -6.08 -11.02
CA THR A 97 4.35 -5.19 -11.42
C THR A 97 3.93 -3.73 -11.58
N ARG A 98 2.64 -3.48 -11.84
CA ARG A 98 2.07 -2.16 -12.13
C ARG A 98 1.18 -1.61 -11.01
N THR A 99 1.06 -2.32 -9.89
CA THR A 99 0.25 -1.88 -8.75
C THR A 99 1.03 -1.99 -7.45
N LEU A 100 0.74 -1.09 -6.51
CA LEU A 100 1.15 -1.22 -5.11
C LEU A 100 -0.09 -1.54 -4.30
N THR A 101 -0.05 -2.63 -3.55
CA THR A 101 -1.16 -3.03 -2.68
C THR A 101 -0.88 -2.52 -1.27
N ILE A 102 -1.92 -2.11 -0.55
CA ILE A 102 -1.79 -1.74 0.86
C ILE A 102 -2.59 -2.75 1.66
N GLY A 103 -1.97 -3.36 2.65
CA GLY A 103 -2.61 -4.44 3.37
C GLY A 103 -1.80 -4.94 4.55
N PRO A 104 -2.23 -6.08 5.13
CA PRO A 104 -1.56 -6.68 6.27
C PRO A 104 -0.21 -7.27 5.88
N LYS A 105 0.81 -7.00 6.68
CA LYS A 105 2.09 -7.70 6.64
C LYS A 105 1.86 -9.12 7.12
N TYR A 106 2.25 -10.08 6.29
CA TYR A 106 2.16 -11.49 6.59
C TYR A 106 3.53 -12.03 7.04
N THR A 107 3.53 -12.83 8.11
CA THR A 107 4.67 -13.66 8.50
C THR A 107 4.16 -15.06 8.84
N ARG A 108 4.89 -16.10 8.44
CA ARG A 108 4.47 -17.48 8.67
C ARG A 108 4.74 -17.86 10.13
N ASN A 109 3.80 -18.57 10.76
CA ASN A 109 3.95 -19.18 12.09
C ASN A 109 4.38 -18.22 13.21
N SER A 110 3.88 -16.99 13.25
CA SER A 110 4.17 -16.07 14.34
C SER A 110 3.42 -16.45 15.63
N HIS A 111 4.16 -16.72 16.70
CA HIS A 111 3.64 -17.07 18.03
C HIS A 111 4.41 -16.30 19.13
N GLY A 112 3.82 -16.19 20.31
CA GLY A 112 4.47 -15.61 21.50
C GLY A 112 4.15 -14.14 21.74
N ASP A 113 5.04 -13.46 22.46
CA ASP A 113 4.88 -12.08 22.86
C ASP A 113 5.30 -11.11 21.72
N PHE A 114 4.44 -10.14 21.42
CA PHE A 114 4.65 -9.07 20.45
C PHE A 114 4.88 -7.69 21.12
N ASN A 115 5.38 -7.68 22.36
CA ASN A 115 5.80 -6.47 23.07
C ASN A 115 7.04 -5.89 22.40
N ASN A 116 6.99 -4.63 21.99
CA ASN A 116 8.07 -3.87 21.34
C ASN A 116 8.81 -4.52 20.14
N SER A 117 8.34 -5.66 19.63
CA SER A 117 8.98 -6.32 18.53
C SER A 117 8.48 -5.80 17.18
N LYS A 118 9.37 -5.72 16.17
CA LYS A 118 9.00 -5.47 14.76
C LYS A 118 8.23 -6.65 14.12
N ARG A 119 7.82 -7.62 14.95
CA ARG A 119 7.09 -8.83 14.56
C ARG A 119 5.65 -8.47 14.26
N VAL A 120 5.08 -9.14 13.26
CA VAL A 120 3.68 -8.96 12.86
C VAL A 120 3.08 -10.33 12.65
N ASP A 121 1.83 -10.48 13.05
CA ASP A 121 1.06 -11.72 12.90
C ASP A 121 0.01 -11.60 11.79
N GLY A 122 -0.14 -12.66 11.01
CA GLY A 122 -1.20 -12.79 10.00
C GLY A 122 -2.62 -12.72 10.59
N TRP A 123 -2.79 -12.90 11.90
CA TRP A 123 -4.05 -12.68 12.61
C TRP A 123 -4.66 -11.30 12.35
N TYR A 124 -3.82 -10.28 12.14
CA TYR A 124 -4.29 -8.94 11.81
C TYR A 124 -4.90 -8.82 10.42
N ALA A 125 -4.69 -9.78 9.51
CA ALA A 125 -5.19 -9.69 8.15
C ALA A 125 -6.71 -9.52 8.09
N HIS A 126 -7.42 -10.31 8.89
CA HIS A 126 -8.87 -10.20 9.02
C HIS A 126 -9.29 -8.83 9.59
N LEU A 127 -8.52 -8.28 10.54
CA LEU A 127 -8.84 -7.01 11.20
C LEU A 127 -8.55 -5.80 10.32
N VAL A 128 -7.53 -5.86 9.47
CA VAL A 128 -7.19 -4.77 8.53
C VAL A 128 -8.33 -4.58 7.52
N GLU A 129 -8.91 -5.68 7.03
CA GLU A 129 -9.99 -5.65 6.05
C GLU A 129 -11.36 -5.38 6.69
N PHE A 130 -11.72 -6.18 7.69
CA PHE A 130 -13.07 -6.21 8.25
C PHE A 130 -13.19 -5.51 9.61
N GLY A 131 -12.11 -4.97 10.14
CA GLY A 131 -12.15 -4.26 11.40
C GLY A 131 -12.11 -5.12 12.66
N ALA A 132 -11.99 -4.45 13.80
CA ALA A 132 -11.97 -5.05 15.13
C ALA A 132 -13.31 -4.85 15.85
N GLY A 133 -14.30 -5.70 15.57
CA GLY A 133 -15.61 -5.64 16.23
C GLY A 133 -16.82 -6.09 15.41
N GLY A 134 -16.65 -6.42 14.13
CA GLY A 134 -17.77 -6.81 13.24
C GLY A 134 -17.99 -5.81 12.11
N ARG A 135 -19.15 -5.90 11.43
CA ARG A 135 -19.47 -5.14 10.20
C ARG A 135 -19.88 -3.67 10.41
N THR A 136 -19.90 -3.18 11.65
CA THR A 136 -20.46 -1.85 11.98
C THR A 136 -19.55 -1.03 12.88
N GLY A 137 -19.73 0.30 12.86
CA GLY A 137 -19.05 1.23 13.76
C GLY A 137 -17.66 1.70 13.31
N ARG A 138 -17.01 2.50 14.16
CA ARG A 138 -15.73 3.17 13.87
C ARG A 138 -14.56 2.20 13.69
N SER A 139 -14.72 0.94 14.09
CA SER A 139 -13.70 -0.11 13.97
C SER A 139 -13.76 -0.86 12.63
N PHE A 140 -14.70 -0.54 11.73
CA PHE A 140 -14.88 -1.23 10.44
C PHE A 140 -14.20 -0.50 9.27
N GLY A 141 -13.77 -1.25 8.25
CA GLY A 141 -13.37 -0.72 6.94
C GLY A 141 -12.25 0.33 6.97
N PHE A 142 -11.16 0.07 7.72
CA PHE A 142 -10.02 0.99 7.82
C PHE A 142 -9.45 1.35 6.45
N MET A 143 -9.25 0.33 5.61
CA MET A 143 -8.73 0.46 4.25
C MET A 143 -9.72 1.19 3.32
N ARG A 144 -11.00 0.79 3.34
CA ARG A 144 -12.04 1.41 2.51
C ARG A 144 -12.19 2.90 2.80
N ARG A 145 -12.26 3.28 4.08
CA ARG A 145 -12.35 4.70 4.47
C ARG A 145 -11.12 5.50 4.06
N ALA A 146 -9.93 4.92 4.26
CA ALA A 146 -8.68 5.56 3.82
C ALA A 146 -8.68 5.80 2.32
N TRP A 147 -9.03 4.79 1.51
CA TRP A 147 -9.14 4.94 0.06
C TRP A 147 -10.12 6.04 -0.34
N LEU A 148 -11.35 6.00 0.17
CA LEU A 148 -12.38 6.99 -0.16
C LEU A 148 -11.94 8.43 0.18
N SER A 149 -11.32 8.63 1.35
CA SER A 149 -10.86 9.96 1.78
C SER A 149 -9.63 10.49 1.02
N THR A 150 -8.84 9.60 0.43
CA THR A 150 -7.55 9.96 -0.20
C THR A 150 -7.56 9.88 -1.72
N LYS A 151 -8.58 9.26 -2.33
CA LYS A 151 -8.63 8.90 -3.75
C LYS A 151 -8.21 10.06 -4.68
N THR A 152 -8.90 11.19 -4.60
CA THR A 152 -8.62 12.36 -5.45
C THR A 152 -7.21 12.91 -5.24
N ARG A 153 -6.72 12.91 -4.00
CA ARG A 153 -5.36 13.38 -3.69
C ARG A 153 -4.31 12.43 -4.24
N VAL A 154 -4.52 11.12 -4.12
CA VAL A 154 -3.66 10.07 -4.67
C VAL A 154 -3.59 10.18 -6.19
N GLU A 155 -4.72 10.32 -6.87
CA GLU A 155 -4.79 10.50 -8.32
C GLU A 155 -3.99 11.73 -8.77
N LYS A 156 -4.19 12.88 -8.12
CA LYS A 156 -3.42 14.10 -8.39
C LYS A 156 -1.92 13.90 -8.17
N MET A 157 -1.53 13.22 -7.09
CA MET A 157 -0.11 12.92 -6.82
C MET A 157 0.50 12.01 -7.90
N ILE A 158 -0.23 10.97 -8.34
CA ILE A 158 0.23 10.08 -9.40
C ILE A 158 0.41 10.84 -10.71
N ILE A 159 -0.57 11.66 -11.10
CA ILE A 159 -0.51 12.47 -12.33
C ILE A 159 0.68 13.43 -12.28
N ASN A 160 0.88 14.14 -11.16
CA ASN A 160 1.99 15.08 -11.02
C ASN A 160 3.35 14.36 -11.04
N ASN A 161 3.48 13.24 -10.34
CA ASN A 161 4.70 12.45 -10.36
C ASN A 161 5.01 11.92 -11.76
N LEU A 162 3.99 11.46 -12.50
CA LEU A 162 4.14 10.98 -13.87
C LEU A 162 4.56 12.11 -14.80
N LYS A 163 3.91 13.28 -14.75
CA LYS A 163 4.28 14.46 -15.54
C LYS A 163 5.73 14.87 -15.32
N ASN A 164 6.14 14.99 -14.05
CA ASN A 164 7.52 15.35 -13.71
C ASN A 164 8.51 14.33 -14.25
N LYS A 165 8.17 13.04 -14.17
CA LYS A 165 9.07 11.98 -14.65
C LYS A 165 9.15 11.91 -16.17
N VAL A 166 8.02 12.12 -16.86
CA VAL A 166 7.98 12.25 -18.32
C VAL A 166 8.87 13.42 -18.76
N GLN A 167 8.76 14.58 -18.10
CA GLN A 167 9.59 15.74 -18.41
C GLN A 167 11.08 15.47 -18.20
N GLU A 168 11.46 14.84 -17.08
CA GLU A 168 12.84 14.43 -16.78
C GLU A 168 13.41 13.52 -17.86
N LEU A 169 12.65 12.48 -18.26
CA LEU A 169 13.06 11.54 -19.29
C LEU A 169 13.08 12.18 -20.68
N TRP A 170 12.15 13.09 -20.97
CA TRP A 170 12.11 13.84 -22.22
C TRP A 170 13.34 14.73 -22.39
N THR A 171 13.86 15.31 -21.32
CA THR A 171 15.10 16.10 -21.37
C THR A 171 16.36 15.25 -21.48
N LYS A 172 16.30 13.97 -21.07
CA LYS A 172 17.44 13.04 -21.10
C LYS A 172 17.67 12.43 -22.49
N HIS A 173 16.60 12.16 -23.22
CA HIS A 173 16.63 11.64 -24.60
C HIS A 173 16.67 12.76 -25.62
#